data_AF-A2DP21-F1
#
_entry.id   AF-A2DP21-F1
#
_cell.length_a   1.000
_cell.length_b   1.000
_cell.length_c   1.000
_cell.angle_alpha   90.00
_cell.angle_beta   90.00
_cell.angle_gamma   90.00
#
_symmetry.space_group_name_H-M   'P 1'
#
loop_
_entity.id
_entity.type
_entity.pdbx_description
1 polymer ?
#
loop_
_entity_poly.entity_id
_entity_poly.type
_entity_poly.pdbx_seq_one_letter_code
_entity_poly.pdbx_strand_id
1 'polypeptide(L)'
;MKEFDVCGAEFDDFASHFCNNGSNKNTCINKLQNWDCPLVFKKSSLILDQRGPGPCGLFASLEANIMVQLFQSQGECDLPCAVNLAILNILTLISDKYKLCTSFDIQNKQAHFISFETKDDAIAWMLELKYNEFSNACLLSGVSFAYAARNKEWYSNMPAPFVYNTSDTSMLFVFLMNTGEIDGTYEKQKNIAVKVCGQHDQQLNKQYFNPEAPIVIFLKHNHFFAGMLEGDNYLIFNTLGGDKVVSIQKDKL
;
A
#
# COMPACT_ATOMS: atom_id res chain seq x y z
N MET A 1 -23.68 5.82 -1.70
CA MET A 1 -22.53 6.36 -2.47
C MET A 1 -22.62 7.88 -2.49
N LYS A 2 -21.51 8.58 -2.22
CA LYS A 2 -21.41 10.05 -2.30
C LYS A 2 -20.13 10.43 -3.03
N GLU A 3 -20.24 11.25 -4.05
CA GLU A 3 -19.11 11.77 -4.81
C GLU A 3 -18.72 13.15 -4.30
N PHE A 4 -17.43 13.47 -4.30
CA PHE A 4 -16.94 14.79 -3.92
C PHE A 4 -15.56 15.06 -4.52
N ASP A 5 -15.29 16.35 -4.76
CA ASP A 5 -13.99 16.83 -5.19
C ASP A 5 -13.22 17.41 -4.01
N VAL A 6 -11.91 17.20 -4.04
CA VAL A 6 -10.95 17.81 -3.11
C VAL A 6 -10.07 18.76 -3.91
N CYS A 7 -10.15 20.04 -3.58
CA CYS A 7 -9.48 21.11 -4.30
C CYS A 7 -8.80 22.10 -3.34
N GLY A 8 -7.87 22.92 -3.87
CA GLY A 8 -7.30 24.05 -3.15
C GLY A 8 -6.52 23.64 -1.90
N ALA A 9 -6.84 24.25 -0.74
CA ALA A 9 -6.09 24.03 0.49
C ALA A 9 -6.18 22.58 1.02
N GLU A 10 -7.34 21.93 0.88
CA GLU A 10 -7.48 20.53 1.29
C GLU A 10 -6.63 19.62 0.39
N PHE A 11 -6.55 19.91 -0.91
CA PHE A 11 -5.68 19.18 -1.83
C PHE A 11 -4.20 19.34 -1.43
N ASP A 12 -3.77 20.58 -1.22
CA ASP A 12 -2.37 20.89 -0.88
C ASP A 12 -1.94 20.21 0.43
N ASP A 13 -2.83 20.14 1.41
CA ASP A 13 -2.60 19.51 2.71
C ASP A 13 -2.28 18.01 2.58
N PHE A 14 -3.19 17.22 2.00
CA PHE A 14 -2.95 15.77 1.90
C PHE A 14 -1.85 15.44 0.87
N ALA A 15 -1.79 16.18 -0.23
CA ALA A 15 -0.82 15.93 -1.29
C ALA A 15 0.63 16.17 -0.82
N SER A 16 0.84 17.11 0.12
CA SER A 16 2.16 17.38 0.70
C SER A 16 2.72 16.22 1.53
N HIS A 17 1.84 15.43 2.15
CA HIS A 17 2.22 14.22 2.88
C HIS A 17 2.35 13.02 1.95
N PHE A 18 1.50 12.91 0.93
CA PHE A 18 1.63 11.84 -0.05
C PHE A 18 2.94 11.95 -0.83
N CYS A 19 3.33 13.14 -1.28
CA CYS A 19 4.55 13.37 -2.04
C CYS A 19 5.14 14.76 -1.76
N ASN A 20 6.47 14.87 -1.76
CA ASN A 20 7.12 16.15 -1.41
C ASN A 20 6.98 17.19 -2.53
N ASN A 21 6.30 18.30 -2.23
CA ASN A 21 6.03 19.42 -3.13
C ASN A 21 7.02 20.62 -2.98
N GLY A 22 8.16 20.45 -2.30
CA GLY A 22 9.09 21.54 -1.97
C GLY A 22 9.84 22.18 -3.15
N SER A 23 9.98 23.52 -3.09
CA SER A 23 10.68 24.56 -3.91
C SER A 23 10.80 24.44 -5.44
N ASN A 24 10.87 23.24 -6.01
CA ASN A 24 10.66 22.96 -7.43
C ASN A 24 9.40 22.10 -7.57
N LYS A 25 8.24 22.78 -7.54
CA LYS A 25 6.88 22.19 -7.57
C LYS A 25 6.61 21.19 -8.71
N ASN A 26 7.49 21.10 -9.72
CA ASN A 26 7.34 20.22 -10.88
C ASN A 26 8.11 18.89 -10.79
N THR A 27 8.93 18.65 -9.75
CA THR A 27 9.85 17.49 -9.78
C THR A 27 9.35 16.18 -9.18
N CYS A 28 8.29 16.15 -8.35
CA CYS A 28 7.77 14.87 -7.82
C CYS A 28 6.72 14.23 -8.74
N ILE A 29 5.91 15.06 -9.39
CA ILE A 29 4.72 14.66 -10.18
C ILE A 29 5.08 13.89 -11.44
N ASN A 30 5.96 14.46 -12.26
CA ASN A 30 6.44 13.81 -13.48
C ASN A 30 7.20 12.51 -13.19
N LYS A 31 7.55 12.26 -11.92
CA LYS A 31 8.26 11.05 -11.48
C LYS A 31 7.34 9.97 -10.91
N LEU A 32 6.05 10.24 -10.69
CA LEU A 32 5.06 9.21 -10.30
C LEU A 32 4.55 8.41 -11.50
N GLN A 33 5.15 8.53 -12.68
CA GLN A 33 4.78 7.72 -13.86
C GLN A 33 4.81 6.21 -13.57
N ASN A 34 5.71 5.73 -12.71
CA ASN A 34 5.76 4.32 -12.32
C ASN A 34 4.61 3.89 -11.39
N TRP A 35 3.90 4.85 -10.79
CA TRP A 35 2.69 4.62 -10.00
C TRP A 35 1.43 4.63 -10.88
N ASP A 36 1.51 5.16 -12.10
CA ASP A 36 0.46 5.08 -13.12
C ASP A 36 0.47 3.68 -13.76
N CYS A 37 0.13 2.69 -12.95
CA CYS A 37 -0.04 1.31 -13.37
C CYS A 37 -1.30 0.66 -12.76
N PRO A 38 -1.89 -0.32 -13.46
CA PRO A 38 -2.96 -1.13 -12.91
C PRO A 38 -2.45 -2.05 -11.80
N LEU A 39 -3.36 -2.49 -10.94
CA LEU A 39 -3.11 -3.48 -9.88
C LEU A 39 -3.64 -4.84 -10.36
N VAL A 40 -2.89 -5.45 -11.27
CA VAL A 40 -3.22 -6.76 -11.86
C VAL A 40 -2.10 -7.75 -11.60
N PHE A 41 -2.45 -9.03 -11.55
CA PHE A 41 -1.46 -10.10 -11.42
C PHE A 41 -0.64 -10.27 -12.70
N LYS A 42 0.62 -10.67 -12.54
CA LYS A 42 1.41 -11.22 -13.63
C LYS A 42 0.73 -12.48 -14.16
N LYS A 43 0.91 -12.75 -15.46
CA LYS A 43 0.30 -13.91 -16.11
C LYS A 43 0.70 -15.20 -15.38
N SER A 44 -0.31 -15.98 -14.97
CA SER A 44 -0.10 -17.28 -14.28
C SER A 44 0.65 -17.18 -12.95
N SER A 45 0.49 -16.06 -12.22
CA SER A 45 1.18 -15.78 -10.96
C SER A 45 0.21 -15.17 -9.93
N LEU A 46 0.59 -15.26 -8.65
CA LEU A 46 -0.06 -14.56 -7.53
C LEU A 46 0.68 -13.26 -7.16
N ILE A 47 1.61 -12.82 -8.01
CA ILE A 47 2.41 -11.61 -7.82
C ILE A 47 1.79 -10.48 -8.65
N LEU A 48 1.62 -9.30 -8.04
CA LEU A 48 1.18 -8.11 -8.74
C LEU A 48 2.24 -7.62 -9.73
N ASP A 49 1.80 -7.15 -10.89
CA ASP A 49 2.66 -6.67 -11.98
C ASP A 49 3.13 -5.23 -11.72
N GLN A 50 4.19 -5.09 -10.92
CA GLN A 50 4.84 -3.80 -10.73
C GLN A 50 5.64 -3.42 -11.99
N ARG A 51 5.12 -2.47 -12.77
CA ARG A 51 5.68 -2.08 -14.07
C ARG A 51 6.94 -1.21 -14.01
N GLY A 52 7.29 -0.67 -12.83
CA GLY A 52 8.47 0.17 -12.66
C GLY A 52 8.88 0.34 -11.20
N PRO A 53 10.09 0.84 -10.93
CA PRO A 53 10.57 1.09 -9.57
C PRO A 53 9.77 2.21 -8.88
N GLY A 54 9.73 2.19 -7.54
CA GLY A 54 9.07 3.23 -6.74
C GLY A 54 7.98 2.71 -5.80
N PRO A 55 6.85 2.18 -6.30
CA PRO A 55 5.71 1.76 -5.49
C PRO A 55 5.91 0.40 -4.77
N CYS A 56 7.15 -0.09 -4.62
CA CYS A 56 7.39 -1.44 -4.10
C CYS A 56 6.83 -1.66 -2.69
N GLY A 57 6.82 -0.63 -1.83
CA GLY A 57 6.22 -0.73 -0.50
C GLY A 57 4.69 -0.83 -0.54
N LEU A 58 4.03 -0.11 -1.46
CA LEU A 58 2.59 -0.25 -1.71
C LEU A 58 2.27 -1.65 -2.22
N PHE A 59 3.02 -2.14 -3.21
CA PHE A 59 2.83 -3.48 -3.76
C PHE A 59 3.03 -4.55 -2.69
N ALA A 60 4.10 -4.47 -1.88
CA ALA A 60 4.34 -5.42 -0.81
C ALA A 60 3.21 -5.42 0.25
N SER A 61 2.69 -4.25 0.62
CA SER A 61 1.54 -4.15 1.52
C SER A 61 0.26 -4.73 0.92
N LEU A 62 -0.02 -4.44 -0.36
CA LEU A 62 -1.18 -5.00 -1.06
C LEU A 62 -1.07 -6.53 -1.16
N GLU A 63 0.07 -7.05 -1.61
CA GLU A 63 0.31 -8.49 -1.71
C GLU A 63 0.19 -9.19 -0.36
N ALA A 64 0.74 -8.59 0.71
CA ALA A 64 0.57 -9.12 2.05
C ALA A 64 -0.92 -9.22 2.44
N ASN A 65 -1.71 -8.17 2.19
CA ASN A 65 -3.14 -8.19 2.46
C ASN A 65 -3.90 -9.17 1.54
N ILE A 66 -3.55 -9.28 0.27
CA ILE A 66 -4.11 -10.26 -0.68
C ILE A 66 -3.88 -11.67 -0.16
N MET A 67 -2.66 -12.00 0.27
CA MET A 67 -2.33 -13.33 0.81
C MET A 67 -3.14 -13.65 2.06
N VAL A 68 -3.31 -12.68 2.98
CA VAL A 68 -4.20 -12.85 4.14
C VAL A 68 -5.61 -13.24 3.66
N GLN A 69 -6.17 -12.51 2.68
CA GLN A 69 -7.51 -12.77 2.17
C GLN A 69 -7.63 -14.13 1.49
N LEU A 70 -6.72 -14.47 0.58
CA LEU A 70 -6.74 -15.75 -0.12
C LEU A 70 -6.59 -16.94 0.84
N PHE A 71 -5.76 -16.80 1.88
CA PHE A 71 -5.59 -17.85 2.89
C PHE A 71 -6.84 -18.00 3.77
N GLN A 72 -7.41 -16.89 4.24
CA GLN A 72 -8.60 -16.91 5.11
C GLN A 72 -9.85 -17.38 4.36
N SER A 73 -9.97 -17.05 3.09
CA SER A 73 -11.09 -17.47 2.22
C SER A 73 -10.93 -18.87 1.61
N GLN A 74 -9.84 -19.58 1.90
CA GLN A 74 -9.52 -20.88 1.29
C GLN A 74 -9.59 -20.87 -0.25
N GLY A 75 -9.31 -19.72 -0.88
CA GLY A 75 -9.35 -19.55 -2.34
C GLY A 75 -10.74 -19.37 -2.95
N GLU A 76 -11.79 -19.17 -2.15
CA GLU A 76 -13.15 -18.87 -2.67
C GLU A 76 -13.27 -17.45 -3.25
N CYS A 77 -12.30 -16.57 -2.97
CA CYS A 77 -12.22 -15.23 -3.50
C CYS A 77 -11.48 -15.22 -4.84
N ASP A 78 -12.10 -14.69 -5.89
CA ASP A 78 -11.43 -14.48 -7.16
C ASP A 78 -10.29 -13.43 -7.03
N LEU A 79 -9.33 -13.48 -7.96
CA LEU A 79 -8.13 -12.65 -7.91
C LEU A 79 -8.45 -11.13 -7.97
N PRO A 80 -9.27 -10.62 -8.89
CA PRO A 80 -9.67 -9.20 -8.88
C PRO A 80 -10.34 -8.76 -7.57
N CYS A 81 -11.23 -9.59 -7.02
CA CYS A 81 -11.88 -9.37 -5.74
C CYS A 81 -10.87 -9.31 -4.60
N ALA A 82 -9.87 -10.20 -4.58
CA ALA A 82 -8.81 -10.19 -3.56
C ALA A 82 -8.00 -8.88 -3.57
N VAL A 83 -7.70 -8.33 -4.75
CA VAL A 83 -7.01 -7.03 -4.88
C VAL A 83 -7.88 -5.89 -4.33
N ASN A 84 -9.14 -5.83 -4.76
CA ASN A 84 -10.07 -4.78 -4.32
C ASN A 84 -10.34 -4.88 -2.79
N LEU A 85 -10.51 -6.09 -2.26
CA LEU A 85 -10.64 -6.32 -0.82
C LEU A 85 -9.38 -5.93 -0.06
N ALA A 86 -8.19 -6.17 -0.59
CA ALA A 86 -6.95 -5.72 0.03
C ALA A 86 -6.88 -4.18 0.14
N ILE A 87 -7.28 -3.45 -0.91
CA ILE A 87 -7.38 -1.99 -0.89
C ILE A 87 -8.37 -1.53 0.19
N LEU A 88 -9.56 -2.14 0.24
CA LEU A 88 -10.58 -1.78 1.24
C LEU A 88 -10.16 -2.14 2.67
N ASN A 89 -9.48 -3.26 2.88
CA ASN A 89 -8.94 -3.64 4.19
C ASN A 89 -7.91 -2.63 4.69
N ILE A 90 -7.00 -2.20 3.82
CA ILE A 90 -6.03 -1.16 4.15
C ILE A 90 -6.77 0.14 4.52
N LEU A 91 -7.78 0.53 3.74
CA LEU A 91 -8.59 1.70 4.08
C LEU A 91 -9.25 1.55 5.45
N THR A 92 -9.83 0.39 5.78
CA THR A 92 -10.46 0.13 7.08
C THR A 92 -9.48 0.25 8.25
N LEU A 93 -8.22 -0.14 8.06
CA LEU A 93 -7.19 0.05 9.09
C LEU A 93 -6.95 1.54 9.35
N ILE A 94 -6.84 2.32 8.28
CA ILE A 94 -6.52 3.75 8.35
C ILE A 94 -7.72 4.57 8.82
N SER A 95 -8.93 4.23 8.37
CA SER A 95 -10.16 4.96 8.66
C SER A 95 -11.39 4.07 8.49
N ASP A 96 -12.40 4.29 9.33
CA ASP A 96 -13.68 3.59 9.27
C ASP A 96 -14.54 3.93 8.03
N LYS A 97 -13.97 4.59 7.02
CA LYS A 97 -14.67 5.10 5.83
C LYS A 97 -14.00 4.60 4.54
N TYR A 98 -14.83 4.15 3.60
CA TYR A 98 -14.40 3.68 2.29
C TYR A 98 -14.42 4.86 1.30
N LYS A 99 -13.32 5.63 1.29
CA LYS A 99 -13.14 6.75 0.35
C LYS A 99 -12.11 6.36 -0.70
N LEU A 100 -12.56 6.16 -1.92
CA LEU A 100 -11.73 5.77 -3.06
C LEU A 100 -11.51 6.97 -3.97
N CYS A 101 -10.26 7.25 -4.30
CA CYS A 101 -9.89 8.22 -5.31
C CYS A 101 -10.15 7.61 -6.69
N THR A 102 -10.80 8.35 -7.57
CA THR A 102 -11.13 7.88 -8.93
C THR A 102 -10.49 8.76 -10.01
N SER A 103 -10.05 9.96 -9.62
CA SER A 103 -9.24 10.84 -10.46
C SER A 103 -8.28 11.63 -9.56
N PHE A 104 -7.03 11.77 -10.00
CA PHE A 104 -6.01 12.56 -9.31
C PHE A 104 -5.28 13.43 -10.32
N ASP A 105 -5.61 14.72 -10.34
CA ASP A 105 -5.00 15.71 -11.21
C ASP A 105 -4.27 16.75 -10.37
N ILE A 106 -2.97 16.55 -10.26
CA ILE A 106 -2.11 17.44 -9.50
C ILE A 106 -1.78 18.75 -10.23
N GLN A 107 -1.92 18.83 -11.56
CA GLN A 107 -1.73 20.08 -12.30
C GLN A 107 -2.86 21.05 -11.98
N ASN A 108 -4.09 20.53 -11.97
CA ASN A 108 -5.28 21.29 -11.60
C ASN A 108 -5.56 21.29 -10.10
N LYS A 109 -4.71 20.64 -9.29
CA LYS A 109 -4.86 20.48 -7.83
C LYS A 109 -6.25 19.98 -7.44
N GLN A 110 -6.70 18.95 -8.13
CA GLN A 110 -8.00 18.34 -7.97
C GLN A 110 -7.85 16.84 -7.78
N ALA A 111 -8.59 16.29 -6.84
CA ALA A 111 -8.76 14.87 -6.69
C ALA A 111 -10.25 14.56 -6.53
N HIS A 112 -10.77 13.63 -7.32
CA HIS A 112 -12.14 13.18 -7.25
C HIS A 112 -12.22 11.90 -6.42
N PHE A 113 -13.20 11.83 -5.52
CA PHE A 113 -13.39 10.71 -4.62
C PHE A 113 -14.83 10.26 -4.58
N ILE A 114 -15.00 8.97 -4.29
CA ILE A 114 -16.28 8.35 -4.00
C ILE A 114 -16.23 7.75 -2.60
N SER A 115 -17.23 8.07 -1.78
CA SER A 115 -17.43 7.52 -0.44
C SER A 115 -18.55 6.50 -0.43
N PHE A 116 -18.30 5.39 0.24
CA PHE A 116 -19.29 4.35 0.52
C PHE A 116 -19.54 4.25 2.03
N GLU A 117 -20.76 3.87 2.39
CA GLU A 117 -21.16 3.67 3.79
C GLU A 117 -20.81 2.25 4.26
N THR A 118 -20.76 1.29 3.34
CA THR A 118 -20.45 -0.12 3.63
C THR A 118 -19.31 -0.63 2.75
N LYS A 119 -18.61 -1.66 3.24
CA LYS A 119 -17.58 -2.37 2.49
C LYS A 119 -18.18 -3.08 1.28
N ASP A 120 -19.38 -3.65 1.43
CA ASP A 120 -20.09 -4.41 0.41
C ASP A 120 -20.48 -3.54 -0.79
N ASP A 121 -20.95 -2.31 -0.53
CA ASP A 121 -21.23 -1.36 -1.61
C ASP A 121 -19.94 -0.94 -2.34
N ALA A 122 -18.85 -0.73 -1.59
CA ALA A 122 -17.57 -0.35 -2.17
C ALA A 122 -16.99 -1.47 -3.05
N ILE A 123 -17.00 -2.72 -2.58
CA ILE A 123 -16.48 -3.86 -3.34
C ILE A 123 -17.32 -4.12 -4.58
N ALA A 124 -18.65 -4.04 -4.48
CA ALA A 124 -19.55 -4.19 -5.64
C ALA A 124 -19.23 -3.15 -6.72
N TRP A 125 -19.09 -1.89 -6.33
CA TRP A 125 -18.72 -0.81 -7.25
C TRP A 125 -17.33 -1.01 -7.88
N MET A 126 -16.33 -1.40 -7.07
CA MET A 126 -14.97 -1.65 -7.55
C MET A 126 -14.92 -2.81 -8.55
N LEU A 127 -15.71 -3.87 -8.33
CA LEU A 127 -15.82 -5.00 -9.25
C LEU A 127 -16.55 -4.64 -10.55
N GLU A 128 -17.65 -3.89 -10.45
CA GLU A 128 -18.42 -3.42 -11.62
C GLU A 128 -17.56 -2.56 -12.55
N LEU A 129 -16.82 -1.60 -11.99
CA LEU A 129 -15.95 -0.72 -12.78
C LEU A 129 -14.57 -1.31 -13.06
N LYS A 130 -14.24 -2.47 -12.49
CA LYS A 130 -12.91 -3.07 -12.55
C LYS A 130 -11.84 -2.08 -12.11
N TYR A 131 -12.03 -1.48 -10.94
CA TYR A 131 -11.17 -0.44 -10.39
C TYR A 131 -9.68 -0.82 -10.38
N ASN A 132 -9.35 -2.07 -10.04
CA ASN A 132 -7.98 -2.59 -10.07
C ASN A 132 -7.34 -2.61 -11.47
N GLU A 133 -8.15 -2.63 -12.53
CA GLU A 133 -7.69 -2.61 -13.93
C GLU A 133 -7.52 -1.19 -14.49
N PHE A 134 -7.89 -0.14 -13.74
CA PHE A 134 -7.63 1.24 -14.16
C PHE A 134 -6.14 1.43 -14.42
N SER A 135 -5.78 2.17 -15.48
CA SER A 135 -4.38 2.37 -15.86
C SER A 135 -3.54 2.97 -14.73
N ASN A 136 -4.18 3.74 -13.84
CA ASN A 136 -3.61 4.43 -12.69
C ASN A 136 -4.05 3.86 -11.33
N ALA A 137 -4.58 2.63 -11.26
CA ALA A 137 -5.14 2.06 -10.03
C ALA A 137 -4.17 2.08 -8.83
N CYS A 138 -2.88 1.86 -9.08
CA CYS A 138 -1.82 1.94 -8.07
C CYS A 138 -1.73 3.34 -7.44
N LEU A 139 -1.62 4.38 -8.29
CA LEU A 139 -1.62 5.77 -7.85
C LEU A 139 -2.88 6.15 -7.09
N LEU A 140 -4.06 5.82 -7.64
CA LEU A 140 -5.35 6.15 -7.03
C LEU A 140 -5.52 5.49 -5.66
N SER A 141 -5.08 4.23 -5.50
CA SER A 141 -5.10 3.55 -4.20
C SER A 141 -4.15 4.20 -3.19
N GLY A 142 -2.93 4.54 -3.61
CA GLY A 142 -1.97 5.26 -2.76
C GLY A 142 -2.52 6.61 -2.28
N VAL A 143 -3.13 7.38 -3.19
CA VAL A 143 -3.80 8.65 -2.87
C VAL A 143 -4.96 8.44 -1.90
N SER A 144 -5.76 7.38 -2.09
CA SER A 144 -6.86 7.02 -1.19
C SER A 144 -6.38 6.79 0.24
N PHE A 145 -5.30 6.04 0.42
CA PHE A 145 -4.72 5.75 1.74
C PHE A 145 -4.18 7.03 2.41
N ALA A 146 -3.44 7.85 1.66
CA ALA A 146 -2.91 9.11 2.18
C ALA A 146 -4.04 10.09 2.56
N TYR A 147 -5.10 10.16 1.75
CA TYR A 147 -6.27 10.98 2.03
C TYR A 147 -7.04 10.48 3.26
N ALA A 148 -7.21 9.16 3.42
CA ALA A 148 -7.87 8.57 4.57
C ALA A 148 -7.14 8.91 5.88
N ALA A 149 -5.81 8.93 5.86
CA ALA A 149 -4.98 9.24 7.02
C ALA A 149 -5.01 10.71 7.46
N ARG A 150 -5.43 11.65 6.60
CA ARG A 150 -5.22 13.10 6.83
C ARG A 150 -5.84 13.68 8.10
N ASN A 151 -6.89 13.04 8.61
CA ASN A 151 -7.59 13.48 9.83
C ASN A 151 -7.06 12.83 11.10
N LYS A 152 -6.02 11.99 11.01
CA LYS A 152 -5.40 11.37 12.17
C LYS A 152 -4.55 12.40 12.90
N GLU A 153 -4.58 12.38 14.23
CA GLU A 153 -3.82 13.33 15.08
C GLU A 153 -2.32 13.28 14.79
N TRP A 154 -1.79 12.10 14.49
CA TRP A 154 -0.39 11.92 14.14
C TRP A 154 -0.04 12.45 12.74
N TYR A 155 -1.01 12.65 11.85
CA TYR A 155 -0.76 12.99 10.45
C TYR A 155 0.04 14.29 10.29
N SER A 156 -0.36 15.34 11.00
CA SER A 156 0.29 16.66 10.97
C SER A 156 1.65 16.70 11.67
N ASN A 157 1.94 15.71 12.52
CA ASN A 157 3.15 15.64 13.34
C ASN A 157 4.23 14.74 12.72
N MET A 158 3.91 14.04 11.62
CA MET A 158 4.82 13.10 10.99
C MET A 158 5.72 13.77 9.94
N PRO A 159 6.98 13.32 9.80
CA PRO A 159 7.82 13.80 8.73
C PRO A 159 7.29 13.28 7.39
N ALA A 160 6.64 14.16 6.63
CA ALA A 160 6.39 13.94 5.21
C ALA A 160 7.72 13.78 4.44
N PRO A 161 7.77 13.02 3.32
CA PRO A 161 6.63 12.44 2.58
C PRO A 161 6.47 10.91 2.70
N PHE A 162 5.30 10.39 2.31
CA PHE A 162 5.00 8.98 2.07
C PHE A 162 5.66 8.44 0.80
N VAL A 163 5.85 9.30 -0.20
CA VAL A 163 6.61 9.00 -1.41
C VAL A 163 7.78 9.99 -1.53
N TYR A 164 9.00 9.46 -1.55
CA TYR A 164 10.21 10.27 -1.63
C TYR A 164 10.40 10.89 -3.01
N ASN A 165 11.33 11.85 -3.12
CA ASN A 165 11.69 12.51 -4.39
C ASN A 165 12.27 11.56 -5.46
N THR A 166 12.65 10.34 -5.06
CA THR A 166 13.08 9.23 -5.91
C THR A 166 11.93 8.34 -6.38
N SER A 167 10.69 8.68 -6.00
CA SER A 167 9.45 7.90 -6.21
C SER A 167 9.35 6.63 -5.37
N ASP A 168 10.31 6.40 -4.48
CA ASP A 168 10.32 5.25 -3.57
C ASP A 168 9.29 5.40 -2.46
N THR A 169 8.65 4.29 -2.13
CA THR A 169 7.72 4.19 -1.02
C THR A 169 8.46 4.37 0.31
N SER A 170 7.98 5.26 1.18
CA SER A 170 8.56 5.42 2.51
C SER A 170 8.12 4.32 3.46
N MET A 171 8.98 4.03 4.46
CA MET A 171 8.66 3.05 5.49
C MET A 171 7.43 3.47 6.31
N LEU A 172 7.24 4.78 6.52
CA LEU A 172 6.07 5.34 7.20
C LEU A 172 4.79 4.96 6.45
N PHE A 173 4.80 5.05 5.11
CA PHE A 173 3.63 4.72 4.31
C PHE A 173 3.32 3.22 4.36
N VAL A 174 4.34 2.36 4.35
CA VAL A 174 4.16 0.92 4.55
C VAL A 174 3.57 0.62 5.92
N PHE A 175 4.07 1.24 7.00
CA PHE A 175 3.48 1.05 8.32
C PHE A 175 2.01 1.47 8.32
N LEU A 176 1.70 2.68 7.84
CA LEU A 176 0.32 3.15 7.70
C LEU A 176 -0.60 2.11 7.04
N MET A 177 -0.17 1.53 5.91
CA MET A 177 -0.97 0.55 5.19
C MET A 177 -1.19 -0.76 5.95
N ASN A 178 -0.29 -1.12 6.86
CA ASN A 178 -0.37 -2.38 7.62
C ASN A 178 -0.88 -2.20 9.04
N THR A 179 -1.12 -0.99 9.52
CA THR A 179 -1.47 -0.78 10.93
C THR A 179 -2.59 0.21 11.12
N GLY A 180 -2.81 1.08 10.14
CA GLY A 180 -3.65 2.26 10.26
C GLY A 180 -2.97 3.45 10.96
N GLU A 181 -1.81 3.25 11.61
CA GLU A 181 -1.15 4.24 12.49
C GLU A 181 0.38 4.08 12.54
N ILE A 182 1.13 5.17 12.76
CA ILE A 182 2.59 5.16 12.62
C ILE A 182 3.32 5.55 13.94
N ASP A 183 2.59 5.75 15.05
CA ASP A 183 3.12 6.29 16.31
C ASP A 183 3.79 5.25 17.26
N GLY A 184 3.80 3.97 16.89
CA GLY A 184 4.53 2.94 17.63
C GLY A 184 3.87 2.44 18.92
N THR A 185 2.66 2.89 19.24
CA THR A 185 1.86 2.34 20.35
C THR A 185 0.91 1.27 19.83
N TYR A 186 1.30 0.00 19.96
CA TYR A 186 0.80 -1.07 19.08
C TYR A 186 -0.13 -2.09 19.80
N GLU A 187 -1.24 -2.44 19.13
CA GLU A 187 -1.74 -3.83 19.06
C GLU A 187 -1.32 -4.41 17.69
N LYS A 188 -0.43 -5.40 17.69
CA LYS A 188 0.20 -5.94 16.46
C LYS A 188 -0.86 -6.37 15.46
N GLN A 189 -0.72 -6.00 14.18
CA GLN A 189 -1.39 -6.76 13.13
C GLN A 189 -0.92 -8.21 13.30
N LYS A 190 -1.84 -9.08 13.71
CA LYS A 190 -1.51 -10.47 14.06
C LYS A 190 -1.01 -11.24 12.83
N ASN A 191 -1.42 -10.80 11.64
CA ASN A 191 -1.26 -11.56 10.41
C ASN A 191 -0.09 -11.09 9.52
N ILE A 192 0.33 -9.82 9.62
CA ILE A 192 1.41 -9.25 8.79
C ILE A 192 2.46 -8.62 9.71
N ALA A 193 3.71 -9.03 9.56
CA ALA A 193 4.85 -8.38 10.20
C ALA A 193 5.66 -7.57 9.18
N VAL A 194 6.43 -6.59 9.65
CA VAL A 194 7.44 -5.91 8.85
C VAL A 194 8.83 -6.22 9.41
N LYS A 195 9.75 -6.66 8.55
CA LYS A 195 11.15 -6.97 8.90
C LYS A 195 12.11 -6.15 8.04
N VAL A 196 12.95 -5.36 8.69
CA VAL A 196 14.04 -4.63 8.06
C VAL A 196 15.30 -5.50 8.04
N CYS A 197 15.74 -5.84 6.84
CA CYS A 197 16.91 -6.67 6.56
C CYS A 197 18.11 -5.80 6.20
N GLY A 198 19.06 -5.67 7.14
CA GLY A 198 20.27 -4.88 6.98
C GLY A 198 20.90 -4.55 8.33
N GLN A 199 22.07 -3.89 8.34
CA GLN A 199 22.67 -3.39 9.59
C GLN A 199 22.05 -2.05 10.04
N HIS A 200 21.53 -1.26 9.09
CA HIS A 200 20.82 -0.03 9.37
C HIS A 200 19.37 -0.34 9.80
N ASP A 201 18.87 0.40 10.80
CA ASP A 201 17.48 0.36 11.27
C ASP A 201 16.98 -0.96 11.89
N GLN A 202 17.88 -1.85 12.33
CA GLN A 202 17.50 -3.07 13.07
C GLN A 202 16.71 -2.80 14.36
N GLN A 203 16.77 -1.57 14.89
CA GLN A 203 15.96 -1.18 16.04
C GLN A 203 14.46 -1.23 15.72
N LEU A 204 14.07 -0.98 14.47
CA LEU A 204 12.68 -1.09 14.01
C LEU A 204 12.17 -2.54 14.14
N ASN A 205 13.03 -3.54 13.94
CA ASN A 205 12.64 -4.94 14.11
C ASN A 205 12.21 -5.25 15.55
N LYS A 206 12.84 -4.62 16.55
CA LYS A 206 12.48 -4.85 17.96
C LYS A 206 11.10 -4.28 18.30
N GLN A 207 10.70 -3.22 17.61
CA GLN A 207 9.46 -2.50 17.86
C GLN A 207 8.29 -3.08 17.05
N TYR A 208 8.53 -3.45 15.79
CA TYR A 208 7.48 -3.69 14.81
C TYR A 208 7.41 -5.12 14.27
N PHE A 209 8.40 -5.97 14.56
CA PHE A 209 8.37 -7.36 14.08
C PHE A 209 7.46 -8.23 14.96
N ASN A 210 6.57 -8.97 14.30
CA ASN A 210 5.81 -10.06 14.90
C ASN A 210 6.36 -11.40 14.36
N PRO A 211 7.15 -12.15 15.13
CA PRO A 211 7.76 -13.40 14.66
C PRO A 211 6.74 -14.53 14.41
N GLU A 212 5.52 -14.36 14.93
CA GLU A 212 4.41 -15.31 14.77
C GLU A 212 3.49 -14.94 13.60
N ALA A 213 3.74 -13.82 12.90
CA ALA A 213 2.95 -13.46 11.74
C ALA A 213 3.19 -14.45 10.59
N PRO A 214 2.13 -15.02 9.99
CA PRO A 214 2.24 -15.92 8.84
C PRO A 214 2.73 -15.19 7.58
N ILE A 215 2.57 -13.87 7.50
CA ILE A 215 3.00 -13.04 6.37
C ILE A 215 3.97 -11.97 6.87
N VAL A 216 5.02 -11.71 6.09
CA VAL A 216 6.07 -10.76 6.42
C VAL A 216 6.38 -9.88 5.22
N ILE A 217 6.46 -8.57 5.44
CA ILE A 217 6.99 -7.59 4.49
C ILE A 217 8.46 -7.35 4.85
N PHE A 218 9.36 -7.64 3.93
CA PHE A 218 10.80 -7.42 4.09
C PHE A 218 11.23 -6.10 3.45
N LEU A 219 12.04 -5.31 4.14
CA LEU A 219 12.78 -4.20 3.57
C LEU A 219 14.26 -4.58 3.45
N LYS A 220 14.79 -4.68 2.22
CA LYS A 220 16.21 -4.98 1.98
C LYS A 220 16.73 -4.13 0.82
N HIS A 221 17.86 -3.45 1.02
CA HIS A 221 18.49 -2.59 0.00
C HIS A 221 17.50 -1.58 -0.64
N ASN A 222 16.67 -0.93 0.17
CA ASN A 222 15.63 0.03 -0.25
C ASN A 222 14.52 -0.58 -1.14
N HIS A 223 14.35 -1.90 -1.12
CA HIS A 223 13.26 -2.57 -1.81
C HIS A 223 12.40 -3.38 -0.84
N PHE A 224 11.09 -3.36 -1.08
CA PHE A 224 10.11 -4.09 -0.28
C PHE A 224 9.67 -5.38 -0.96
N PHE A 225 9.53 -6.44 -0.17
CA PHE A 225 9.08 -7.76 -0.64
C PHE A 225 8.00 -8.28 0.30
N ALA A 226 6.96 -8.90 -0.24
CA ALA A 226 6.06 -9.70 0.57
C ALA A 226 6.60 -11.14 0.66
N GLY A 227 6.38 -11.81 1.77
CA GLY A 227 6.70 -13.22 1.93
C GLY A 227 5.76 -13.95 2.88
N MET A 228 5.60 -15.24 2.65
CA MET A 228 4.72 -16.12 3.42
C MET A 228 5.54 -17.20 4.13
N LEU A 229 5.28 -17.43 5.41
CA LEU A 229 5.91 -18.49 6.18
C LEU A 229 5.28 -19.85 5.82
N GLU A 230 6.10 -20.78 5.33
CA GLU A 230 5.74 -22.17 5.06
C GLU A 230 6.74 -23.09 5.78
N GLY A 231 6.30 -23.67 6.90
CA GLY A 231 7.20 -24.37 7.82
C GLY A 231 8.27 -23.42 8.37
N ASP A 232 9.55 -23.77 8.16
CA ASP A 232 10.70 -22.97 8.60
C ASP A 232 11.25 -22.02 7.52
N ASN A 233 10.55 -21.86 6.40
CA ASN A 233 11.00 -21.03 5.28
C ASN A 233 10.01 -19.92 4.96
N TYR A 234 10.52 -18.77 4.55
CA TYR A 234 9.73 -17.75 3.88
C TYR A 234 9.79 -17.93 2.37
N LEU A 235 8.62 -18.05 1.75
CA LEU A 235 8.45 -17.89 0.30
C LEU A 235 8.36 -16.40 -0.01
N ILE A 236 9.38 -15.85 -0.66
CA ILE A 236 9.48 -14.42 -0.99
C ILE A 236 8.93 -14.17 -2.38
N PHE A 237 7.99 -13.23 -2.48
CA PHE A 237 7.39 -12.73 -3.70
C PHE A 237 8.10 -11.44 -4.11
N ASN A 238 8.84 -11.49 -5.22
CA ASN A 238 9.50 -10.31 -5.75
C ASN A 238 8.67 -9.70 -6.89
N THR A 239 8.14 -8.50 -6.64
CA THR A 239 7.37 -7.75 -7.62
C THR A 239 8.24 -7.21 -8.76
N LEU A 240 9.49 -6.86 -8.48
CA LEU A 240 10.48 -6.40 -9.45
C LEU A 240 11.40 -7.57 -9.88
N GLY A 241 10.97 -8.30 -10.92
CA GLY A 241 11.77 -9.29 -11.64
C GLY A 241 11.24 -10.73 -11.56
N GLY A 242 10.55 -11.15 -12.64
CA GLY A 242 10.17 -12.55 -12.93
C GLY A 242 9.32 -13.28 -11.88
N ASP A 243 8.80 -14.46 -12.22
CA ASP A 243 7.98 -15.31 -11.33
C ASP A 243 8.82 -16.08 -10.27
N LYS A 244 10.03 -15.61 -9.95
CA LYS A 244 10.93 -16.33 -9.06
C LYS A 244 10.52 -16.10 -7.61
N VAL A 245 9.75 -17.04 -7.07
CA VAL A 245 9.60 -17.23 -5.63
C VAL A 245 10.94 -17.75 -5.07
N VAL A 246 11.51 -17.03 -4.12
CA VAL A 246 12.75 -17.44 -3.43
C VAL A 246 12.39 -17.97 -2.05
N SER A 247 12.86 -19.17 -1.71
CA SER A 247 12.71 -19.72 -0.36
C SER A 247 13.91 -19.33 0.50
N ILE A 248 13.67 -18.74 1.68
CA ILE A 248 14.72 -18.35 2.64
C ILE A 248 14.38 -18.92 4.02
N GLN A 249 15.32 -19.63 4.65
CA GLN A 249 15.13 -20.12 6.03
C GLN A 249 14.92 -18.96 7.01
N LYS A 250 13.93 -19.09 7.91
CA LYS A 250 13.54 -18.09 8.92
C LYS A 250 14.74 -17.58 9.73
N ASP A 251 15.66 -18.48 10.09
CA ASP A 251 16.85 -18.20 10.90
C ASP A 251 18.01 -17.58 10.12
N LYS A 252 17.93 -17.50 8.79
CA LYS A 252 18.97 -16.92 7.92
C LYS A 252 18.68 -15.48 7.50
N LEU A 253 17.60 -14.88 8.01
CA LEU A 253 17.15 -13.52 7.70
C LEU A 253 17.49 -12.51 8.78
#